data_AF-A0A356KVI0-F1
#
_entry.id   AF-A0A356KVI0-F1
#
_cell.length_a   1.000
_cell.length_b   1.000
_cell.length_c   1.000
_cell.angle_alpha   90.00
_cell.angle_beta   90.00
_cell.angle_gamma   90.00
#
_symmetry.space_group_name_H-M   'P 1'
#
loop_
_entity.id
_entity.type
_entity.pdbx_description
1 polymer ?
#
loop_
_entity_poly.entity_id
_entity_poly.type
_entity_poly.pdbx_seq_one_letter_code
_entity_poly.pdbx_strand_id
1 'polypeptide(L)'
;LPDPHGAVVAEAAAQLLDLPLEAWPEEGSEQPGLVVAYDLAEVGGALRPLLEHRPAQVVFAHAADWTRDFPLAADLTTYLYQFNAAPWDPQLVVEEGEVAQRGPRAVPLEERAREVIHAELEEQALSDLDELRALVRAARELPLQHSAGLLRAAGTRERHWAGSPVRSNRFA
;
A
#
# COMPACT_ATOMS: atom_id res chain seq x y z
N LEU A 1 -2.11 -9.74 2.21
CA LEU A 1 -2.90 -10.09 1.00
C LEU A 1 -2.12 -11.11 0.16
N PRO A 2 -2.72 -11.80 -0.84
CA PRO A 2 -2.00 -12.70 -1.75
C PRO A 2 -1.14 -11.91 -2.76
N ASP A 3 -0.17 -11.17 -2.23
CA ASP A 3 0.75 -10.27 -2.91
C ASP A 3 2.16 -10.54 -2.33
N PRO A 4 3.09 -11.12 -3.11
CA PRO A 4 4.42 -11.48 -2.61
C PRO A 4 5.24 -10.30 -2.07
N HIS A 5 5.10 -9.11 -2.69
CA HIS A 5 5.76 -7.90 -2.23
C HIS A 5 5.06 -7.35 -0.99
N GLY A 6 3.74 -7.41 -0.98
CA GLY A 6 2.91 -7.03 0.16
C GLY A 6 3.19 -7.86 1.41
N ALA A 7 3.55 -9.15 1.25
CA ALA A 7 3.98 -9.99 2.36
C ALA A 7 5.23 -9.43 3.07
N VAL A 8 6.21 -8.91 2.32
CA VAL A 8 7.42 -8.30 2.91
C VAL A 8 7.07 -7.05 3.72
N VAL A 9 6.22 -6.18 3.14
CA VAL A 9 5.77 -4.96 3.81
C VAL A 9 4.92 -5.27 5.04
N ALA A 10 4.06 -6.30 4.96
CA ALA A 10 3.21 -6.71 6.06
C ALA A 10 4.02 -7.29 7.24
N GLU A 11 5.03 -8.11 6.95
CA GLU A 11 5.97 -8.62 7.95
C GLU A 11 6.75 -7.48 8.61
N ALA A 12 7.25 -6.52 7.83
CA ALA A 12 7.93 -5.35 8.37
C ALA A 12 7.01 -4.51 9.28
N ALA A 13 5.77 -4.27 8.84
CA ALA A 13 4.78 -3.52 9.61
C ALA A 13 4.39 -4.24 10.91
N ALA A 14 4.18 -5.56 10.86
CA ALA A 14 3.87 -6.38 12.03
C ALA A 14 4.97 -6.30 13.09
N GLN A 15 6.24 -6.41 12.67
CA GLN A 15 7.39 -6.29 13.58
C GLN A 15 7.53 -4.86 14.15
N LEU A 16 7.35 -3.81 13.33
CA LEU A 16 7.45 -2.42 13.79
C LEU A 16 6.33 -2.00 14.74
N LEU A 17 5.12 -2.54 14.53
CA LEU A 17 3.94 -2.19 15.32
C LEU A 17 3.69 -3.14 16.50
N ASP A 18 4.49 -4.21 16.63
CA ASP A 18 4.30 -5.29 17.61
C ASP A 18 2.89 -5.91 17.52
N LEU A 19 2.48 -6.24 16.30
CA LEU A 19 1.17 -6.81 15.99
C LEU A 19 1.29 -8.21 15.37
N PRO A 20 0.30 -9.10 15.59
CA PRO A 20 0.26 -10.38 14.90
C PRO A 20 0.05 -10.20 13.39
N LEU A 21 0.72 -11.03 12.60
CA LEU A 21 0.52 -11.11 11.15
C LEU A 21 -0.32 -12.34 10.80
N GLU A 22 -1.37 -12.14 10.01
CA GLU A 22 -2.23 -13.21 9.50
C GLU A 22 -2.38 -13.11 7.98
N ALA A 23 -2.48 -14.27 7.32
CA ALA A 23 -2.81 -14.32 5.91
C ALA A 23 -4.25 -13.84 5.69
N TRP A 24 -4.47 -13.07 4.61
CA TRP A 24 -5.81 -12.58 4.30
C TRP A 24 -6.71 -13.73 3.80
N PRO A 25 -7.86 -13.99 4.45
CA PRO A 25 -8.78 -15.05 4.01
C PRO A 25 -9.46 -14.68 2.68
N GLU A 26 -9.78 -15.67 1.85
CA GLU A 26 -10.40 -15.46 0.54
C GLU A 26 -11.76 -14.75 0.63
N GLU A 27 -12.53 -15.08 1.67
CA GLU A 27 -13.84 -14.48 1.97
C GLU A 27 -13.72 -13.07 2.59
N GLY A 28 -12.51 -12.66 2.94
CA GLY A 28 -12.22 -11.45 3.70
C GLY A 28 -12.43 -11.60 5.19
N SER A 29 -12.05 -10.56 5.94
CA SER A 29 -12.15 -10.53 7.39
C SER A 29 -12.98 -9.33 7.85
N GLU A 30 -13.77 -9.54 8.91
CA GLU A 30 -14.48 -8.46 9.61
C GLU A 30 -13.67 -7.88 10.77
N GLN A 31 -12.52 -8.49 11.09
CA GLN A 31 -11.70 -8.09 12.22
C GLN A 31 -11.06 -6.71 11.97
N PRO A 32 -10.88 -5.92 13.04
CA PRO A 32 -10.08 -4.70 12.96
C PRO A 32 -8.62 -5.04 12.65
N GLY A 33 -7.92 -4.12 12.00
CA GLY A 33 -6.51 -4.32 11.67
C GLY A 33 -6.03 -3.53 10.46
N LEU A 34 -4.77 -3.73 10.14
CA LEU A 34 -4.11 -3.15 8.97
C LEU A 34 -4.04 -4.20 7.86
N VAL A 35 -4.77 -3.97 6.77
CA VAL A 35 -4.69 -4.79 5.56
C VAL A 35 -3.62 -4.20 4.66
N VAL A 36 -2.52 -4.94 4.48
CA VAL A 36 -1.35 -4.47 3.74
C VAL A 36 -1.32 -5.08 2.33
N ALA A 37 -1.15 -4.19 1.35
CA ALA A 37 -0.72 -4.50 0.00
C ALA A 37 0.57 -3.71 -0.31
N TYR A 38 1.46 -4.29 -1.10
CA TYR A 38 2.48 -3.50 -1.78
C TYR A 38 1.82 -2.71 -2.89
N ASP A 39 1.04 -3.37 -3.74
CA ASP A 39 0.28 -2.74 -4.80
C ASP A 39 -1.07 -3.41 -4.97
N LEU A 40 -2.16 -2.64 -4.90
CA LEU A 40 -3.51 -3.17 -5.09
C LEU A 40 -3.69 -3.79 -6.49
N ALA A 41 -2.91 -3.38 -7.50
CA ALA A 41 -2.92 -3.96 -8.83
C ALA A 41 -2.55 -5.45 -8.86
N GLU A 42 -1.73 -5.91 -7.90
CA GLU A 42 -1.20 -7.27 -7.84
C GLU A 42 -2.13 -8.25 -7.10
N VAL A 43 -3.09 -7.73 -6.33
CA VAL A 43 -3.93 -8.51 -5.40
C VAL A 43 -5.07 -9.27 -6.10
N GLY A 44 -5.57 -8.78 -7.22
CA GLY A 44 -6.63 -9.43 -8.00
C GLY A 44 -7.97 -9.59 -7.26
N GLY A 45 -8.53 -10.81 -7.27
CA GLY A 45 -9.89 -11.09 -6.75
C GLY A 45 -10.07 -10.85 -5.24
N ALA A 46 -8.97 -10.89 -4.47
CA ALA A 46 -8.99 -10.69 -3.02
C ALA A 46 -9.31 -9.24 -2.60
N LEU A 47 -9.44 -8.31 -3.56
CA LEU A 47 -9.89 -6.94 -3.31
C LEU A 47 -11.39 -6.84 -3.02
N ARG A 48 -12.21 -7.78 -3.50
CA ARG A 48 -13.68 -7.67 -3.42
C ARG A 48 -14.19 -7.51 -1.97
N PRO A 49 -13.71 -8.26 -0.97
CA PRO A 49 -14.13 -8.08 0.41
C PRO A 49 -13.71 -6.74 1.04
N LEU A 50 -12.77 -6.02 0.42
CA LEU A 50 -12.25 -4.72 0.86
C LEU A 50 -13.02 -3.54 0.25
N LEU A 51 -14.03 -3.78 -0.60
CA LEU A 51 -14.82 -2.70 -1.19
C LEU A 51 -15.59 -1.90 -0.15
N GLU A 52 -15.98 -2.51 0.97
CA GLU A 52 -16.70 -1.83 2.05
C GLU A 52 -15.74 -1.42 3.17
N HIS A 53 -15.85 -0.19 3.64
CA HIS A 53 -15.23 0.23 4.89
C HIS A 53 -15.79 -0.58 6.05
N ARG A 54 -14.92 -0.92 7.00
CA ARG A 54 -15.29 -1.58 8.25
C ARG A 54 -14.69 -0.82 9.42
N PRO A 55 -15.31 -0.86 10.60
CA PRO A 55 -14.78 -0.17 11.78
C PRO A 55 -13.36 -0.65 12.09
N ALA A 56 -12.42 0.30 12.20
CA ALA A 56 -11.02 0.04 12.54
C ALA A 56 -10.27 -0.94 11.60
N GLN A 57 -10.74 -1.11 10.36
CA GLN A 57 -10.01 -1.84 9.32
C GLN A 57 -9.47 -0.87 8.28
N VAL A 58 -8.15 -0.71 8.27
CA VAL A 58 -7.43 0.22 7.38
C VAL A 58 -6.79 -0.56 6.25
N VAL A 59 -7.03 -0.16 5.01
CA VAL A 59 -6.33 -0.69 3.83
C VAL A 59 -5.15 0.22 3.52
N PHE A 60 -3.95 -0.30 3.63
CA PHE A 60 -2.71 0.39 3.27
C PHE A 60 -2.13 -0.23 2.00
N ALA A 61 -1.80 0.62 1.04
CA ALA A 61 -1.02 0.28 -0.14
C ALA A 61 0.32 1.02 -0.09
N HIS A 62 1.42 0.31 -0.37
CA HIS A 62 2.69 1.00 -0.50
C HIS A 62 2.71 1.83 -1.79
N ALA A 63 2.28 1.26 -2.90
CA ALA A 63 2.30 1.82 -4.23
C ALA A 63 0.90 1.85 -4.85
N ALA A 64 0.60 2.85 -5.66
CA ALA A 64 -0.59 2.87 -6.52
C ALA A 64 -0.29 3.47 -7.90
N ASP A 65 -0.74 2.79 -8.96
CA ASP A 65 -0.59 3.27 -10.33
C ASP A 65 -1.58 4.43 -10.61
N TRP A 66 -1.07 5.64 -10.80
CA TRP A 66 -1.91 6.80 -11.17
C TRP A 66 -2.37 6.80 -12.63
N THR A 67 -1.92 5.85 -13.46
CA THR A 67 -2.27 5.71 -14.88
C THR A 67 -3.27 4.59 -15.17
N ARG A 68 -3.68 3.82 -14.16
CA ARG A 68 -4.76 2.84 -14.24
C ARG A 68 -5.74 3.03 -13.09
N ASP A 69 -7.01 2.76 -13.35
CA ASP A 69 -8.04 2.79 -12.32
C ASP A 69 -8.19 1.40 -11.66
N PHE A 70 -8.61 1.40 -10.40
CA PHE A 70 -8.79 0.20 -9.58
C PHE A 70 -10.15 0.20 -8.88
N PRO A 71 -10.70 -0.98 -8.54
CA PRO A 71 -12.01 -1.08 -7.90
C PRO A 71 -12.14 -0.32 -6.58
N LEU A 72 -11.03 -0.08 -5.87
CA LEU A 72 -10.97 0.69 -4.63
C LEU A 72 -9.67 1.49 -4.51
N ALA A 73 -9.75 2.64 -3.84
CA ALA A 73 -8.61 3.36 -3.29
C ALA A 73 -8.23 2.76 -1.93
N ALA A 74 -6.93 2.66 -1.66
CA ALA A 74 -6.47 2.40 -0.29
C ALA A 74 -6.81 3.58 0.63
N ASP A 75 -6.96 3.31 1.92
CA ASP A 75 -7.16 4.35 2.94
C ASP A 75 -5.88 5.17 3.16
N LEU A 76 -4.73 4.53 2.94
CA LEU A 76 -3.40 5.10 2.99
C LEU A 76 -2.57 4.58 1.80
N THR A 77 -1.90 5.49 1.09
CA THR A 77 -0.96 5.15 0.01
C THR A 77 0.38 5.85 0.26
N THR A 78 1.50 5.13 0.12
CA THR A 78 2.82 5.76 0.34
C THR A 78 3.24 6.61 -0.85
N TYR A 79 3.16 6.08 -2.08
CA TYR A 79 3.49 6.84 -3.28
C TYR A 79 2.64 6.44 -4.50
N LEU A 80 2.59 7.35 -5.46
CA LEU A 80 1.96 7.14 -6.77
C LEU A 80 3.04 6.92 -7.84
N TYR A 81 2.78 6.05 -8.81
CA TYR A 81 3.76 5.73 -9.84
C TYR A 81 3.13 5.59 -11.23
N GLN A 82 3.91 5.83 -12.29
CA GLN A 82 3.57 5.43 -13.67
C GLN A 82 4.16 4.07 -14.05
N PHE A 83 5.41 3.84 -13.65
CA PHE A 83 6.11 2.57 -13.77
C PHE A 83 6.70 2.24 -12.40
N ASN A 84 6.52 1.01 -11.95
CA ASN A 84 7.06 0.52 -10.69
C ASN A 84 7.86 -0.74 -10.99
N ALA A 85 9.04 -0.84 -10.38
CA ALA A 85 9.79 -2.07 -10.29
C ALA A 85 10.04 -2.27 -8.80
N ALA A 86 9.43 -3.30 -8.22
CA ALA A 86 9.57 -3.55 -6.81
C ALA A 86 11.03 -3.89 -6.46
N PRO A 87 11.50 -3.58 -5.24
CA PRO A 87 12.85 -3.94 -4.82
C PRO A 87 13.17 -5.43 -4.95
N TRP A 88 12.13 -6.27 -4.95
CA TRP A 88 12.23 -7.73 -4.99
C TRP A 88 11.91 -8.34 -6.36
N ASP A 89 11.62 -7.51 -7.37
CA ASP A 89 11.45 -7.95 -8.75
C ASP A 89 12.78 -8.41 -9.37
N PRO A 90 12.73 -9.22 -10.45
CA PRO A 90 13.90 -9.47 -11.27
C PRO A 90 14.52 -8.16 -11.77
N GLN A 91 15.83 -7.99 -11.60
CA GLN A 91 16.54 -6.77 -12.00
C GLN A 91 17.38 -7.01 -13.25
N LEU A 92 17.48 -5.99 -14.11
CA LEU A 92 18.47 -5.97 -15.18
C LEU A 92 19.81 -5.54 -14.59
N VAL A 93 20.83 -6.36 -14.81
CA VAL A 93 22.20 -6.12 -14.35
C VAL A 93 23.15 -6.20 -15.54
N VAL A 94 24.23 -5.43 -15.49
CA VAL A 94 25.32 -5.54 -16.46
C VAL A 94 26.41 -6.38 -15.82
N GLU A 95 26.61 -7.58 -16.34
CA GLU A 95 27.64 -8.52 -15.89
C GLU A 95 28.60 -8.77 -17.07
N GLU A 96 29.89 -8.50 -16.86
CA GLU A 96 30.94 -8.68 -17.88
C GLU A 96 30.68 -7.94 -19.22
N GLY A 97 29.90 -6.85 -19.18
CA GLY A 97 29.55 -6.05 -20.35
C GLY A 97 28.30 -6.53 -21.10
N GLU A 98 27.66 -7.60 -20.64
CA GLU A 98 26.39 -8.09 -21.17
C GLU A 98 25.23 -7.76 -20.23
N VAL A 99 24.06 -7.46 -20.80
CA VAL A 99 22.83 -7.23 -20.04
C VAL A 99 22.21 -8.58 -19.70
N ALA A 100 22.19 -8.92 -18.42
CA ALA A 100 21.58 -10.13 -17.90
C ALA A 100 20.39 -9.79 -16.98
N GLN A 101 19.45 -10.74 -16.86
CA GLN A 101 18.36 -10.63 -15.90
C GLN A 101 18.75 -11.41 -14.64
N ARG A 102 18.89 -10.70 -13.53
CA ARG A 102 19.10 -11.30 -12.21
C ARG A 102 17.75 -11.55 -11.57
N GLY A 103 17.45 -12.81 -11.28
CA GLY A 103 16.21 -13.18 -10.59
C GLY A 103 16.14 -12.62 -9.16
N PRO A 104 14.95 -12.71 -8.52
CA PRO A 104 14.76 -12.27 -7.15
C PRO A 104 15.75 -12.94 -6.20
N ARG A 105 16.26 -12.20 -5.21
CA ARG A 105 17.11 -12.78 -4.16
C ARG A 105 16.34 -13.82 -3.36
N ALA A 106 16.86 -15.05 -3.28
CA ALA A 106 16.25 -16.15 -2.52
C ALA A 106 16.59 -16.07 -1.02
N VAL A 107 16.20 -14.97 -0.36
CA VAL A 107 16.31 -14.77 1.09
C VAL A 107 14.95 -14.94 1.78
N PRO A 108 14.89 -15.39 3.05
CA PRO A 108 13.65 -15.54 3.81
C PRO A 108 12.85 -14.24 3.92
N LEU A 109 11.54 -14.37 4.12
CA LEU A 109 10.61 -13.24 4.25
C LEU A 109 11.02 -12.28 5.37
N GLU A 110 11.37 -12.85 6.53
CA GLU A 110 11.76 -12.12 7.73
C GLU A 110 13.07 -11.34 7.54
N GLU A 111 13.96 -11.84 6.67
CA GLU A 111 15.18 -11.14 6.30
C GLU A 111 14.88 -9.94 5.41
N ARG A 112 14.01 -10.10 4.39
CA ARG A 112 13.56 -8.98 3.54
C ARG A 112 12.84 -7.91 4.36
N ALA A 113 11.99 -8.31 5.31
CA ALA A 113 11.31 -7.38 6.20
C ALA A 113 12.30 -6.61 7.07
N ARG A 114 13.34 -7.29 7.59
CA ARG A 114 14.42 -6.65 8.34
C ARG A 114 15.21 -5.64 7.50
N GLU A 115 15.44 -5.91 6.22
CA GLU A 115 16.04 -4.94 5.29
C GLU A 115 15.17 -3.68 5.15
N VAL A 116 13.84 -3.81 5.08
CA VAL A 116 12.92 -2.65 5.05
C VAL A 116 12.98 -1.86 6.36
N ILE A 117 12.96 -2.54 7.51
CA ILE A 117 12.99 -1.91 8.84
C ILE A 117 14.28 -1.12 9.07
N HIS A 118 15.42 -1.64 8.59
CA HIS A 118 16.72 -1.01 8.74
C HIS A 118 17.13 -0.14 7.53
N ALA A 119 16.24 0.09 6.58
CA ALA A 119 16.50 1.01 5.50
C ALA A 119 16.80 2.40 6.08
N GLU A 120 17.91 2.99 5.66
CA GLU A 120 18.29 4.33 6.10
C GLU A 120 17.31 5.35 5.51
N LEU A 121 16.75 6.18 6.39
CA LEU A 121 15.98 7.34 5.99
C LEU A 121 16.91 8.53 5.85
N GLU A 122 16.66 9.37 4.86
CA GLU A 122 17.29 10.69 4.78
C GLU A 122 16.96 11.50 6.05
N GLU A 123 17.89 12.35 6.48
CA GLU A 123 17.74 13.13 7.74
C GLU A 123 16.45 13.96 7.77
N GLN A 124 15.97 14.42 6.61
CA GLN A 124 14.75 15.21 6.48
C GLN A 124 13.50 14.41 6.09
N ALA A 125 13.57 13.08 6.00
CA ALA A 125 12.47 12.23 5.51
C ALA A 125 11.18 12.34 6.34
N LEU A 126 11.28 12.73 7.61
CA LEU A 126 10.15 12.92 8.52
C LEU A 126 10.01 14.37 9.00
N SER A 127 10.58 15.32 8.26
CA SER A 127 10.58 16.74 8.63
C SER A 127 9.17 17.37 8.66
N ASP A 128 8.20 16.77 7.96
CA ASP A 128 6.81 17.21 7.85
C ASP A 128 5.84 16.38 8.71
N LEU A 129 6.36 15.55 9.63
CA LEU A 129 5.54 14.64 10.43
C LEU A 129 4.52 15.38 11.32
N ASP A 130 4.88 16.56 11.83
CA ASP A 130 3.98 17.34 12.68
C ASP A 130 2.89 18.03 11.86
N GLU A 131 3.18 18.47 10.64
CA GLU A 131 2.21 18.96 9.66
C GLU A 131 1.24 17.84 9.27
N LEU A 132 1.73 16.62 9.02
CA LEU A 132 0.90 15.46 8.73
C LEU A 132 -0.04 15.15 9.91
N ARG A 133 0.47 15.18 11.15
CA ARG A 133 -0.36 15.01 12.36
C ARG A 133 -1.42 16.10 12.48
N ALA A 134 -1.08 17.36 12.18
CA ALA A 134 -2.01 18.47 12.19
C ALA A 134 -3.11 18.29 11.13
N LEU A 135 -2.74 17.86 9.93
CA LEU A 135 -3.68 17.56 8.84
C LEU A 135 -4.65 16.43 9.23
N VAL A 136 -4.15 15.34 9.82
CA VAL A 136 -5.00 14.23 10.29
C VAL A 136 -5.96 14.70 11.38
N ARG A 137 -5.52 15.54 12.33
CA ARG A 137 -6.41 16.11 13.35
C ARG A 137 -7.49 16.98 12.72
N ALA A 138 -7.14 17.85 11.78
CA ALA A 138 -8.11 18.69 11.08
C ALA A 138 -9.11 17.85 10.26
N ALA A 139 -8.65 16.80 9.59
CA ALA A 139 -9.49 15.90 8.80
C ALA A 139 -10.53 15.15 9.66
N ARG A 140 -10.24 14.88 10.94
CA ARG A 140 -11.18 14.23 11.88
C ARG A 140 -12.38 15.10 12.26
N GLU A 141 -12.27 16.42 12.11
CA GLU A 141 -13.35 17.36 12.39
C GLU A 141 -14.30 17.54 11.19
N LEU A 142 -13.96 16.95 10.03
CA LEU A 142 -14.81 17.05 8.84
C LEU A 142 -16.07 16.16 8.99
N PRO A 143 -17.22 16.60 8.46
CA PRO A 143 -18.40 15.74 8.36
C PRO A 143 -18.09 14.44 7.60
N LEU A 144 -18.73 13.33 7.96
CA LEU A 144 -18.48 12.01 7.37
C LEU A 144 -18.49 12.00 5.83
N GLN A 145 -19.38 12.79 5.21
CA GLN A 145 -19.47 12.91 3.74
C GLN A 145 -18.23 13.53 3.06
N HIS A 146 -17.38 14.21 3.84
CA HIS A 146 -16.13 14.84 3.41
C HIS A 146 -14.91 14.18 4.06
N SER A 147 -15.13 13.11 4.82
CA SER A 147 -14.09 12.40 5.56
C SER A 147 -13.28 11.52 4.60
N ALA A 148 -11.96 11.54 4.79
CA ALA A 148 -11.04 10.64 4.09
C ALA A 148 -11.33 9.17 4.43
N GLY A 149 -10.95 8.26 3.53
CA GLY A 149 -11.18 6.81 3.68
C GLY A 149 -10.70 6.25 5.03
N LEU A 150 -9.52 6.66 5.48
CA LEU A 150 -8.93 6.32 6.79
C LEU A 150 -9.88 6.55 7.99
N LEU A 151 -10.79 7.52 7.87
CA LEU A 151 -11.65 7.96 8.96
C LEU A 151 -13.09 7.43 8.81
N ARG A 152 -13.39 6.66 7.76
CA ARG A 152 -14.71 6.06 7.52
C ARG A 152 -14.80 4.69 8.17
N ALA A 153 -15.90 4.43 8.87
CA ALA A 153 -16.18 3.14 9.51
C ALA A 153 -17.19 2.28 8.73
N ALA A 154 -17.81 2.82 7.69
CA ALA A 154 -18.84 2.16 6.89
C ALA A 154 -18.96 2.81 5.50
N GLY A 155 -19.68 2.12 4.60
CA GLY A 155 -19.90 2.54 3.22
C GLY A 155 -18.82 2.07 2.27
N THR A 156 -19.06 2.23 0.97
CA THR A 156 -18.16 1.72 -0.06
C THR A 156 -16.94 2.62 -0.23
N ARG A 157 -15.75 2.02 -0.31
CA ARG A 157 -14.52 2.67 -0.75
C ARG A 157 -14.70 3.17 -2.18
N GLU A 158 -14.23 4.39 -2.42
CA GLU A 158 -14.28 4.97 -3.75
C GLU A 158 -13.25 4.28 -4.66
N ARG A 159 -13.50 4.31 -5.97
CA ARG A 159 -12.52 3.82 -6.95
C ARG A 159 -11.27 4.67 -6.89
N HIS A 160 -10.12 4.10 -7.24
CA HIS A 160 -8.84 4.79 -7.15
C HIS A 160 -8.84 6.17 -7.84
N TRP A 161 -9.54 6.31 -8.98
CA TRP A 161 -9.60 7.57 -9.72
C TRP A 161 -10.76 8.49 -9.37
N ALA A 162 -11.67 8.08 -8.49
CA ALA A 162 -12.71 8.98 -8.02
C ALA A 162 -12.04 10.20 -7.35
N GLY A 163 -12.17 11.37 -7.98
CA GLY A 163 -11.56 12.61 -7.47
C GLY A 163 -10.06 12.80 -7.76
N SER A 164 -9.42 11.97 -8.60
CA SER A 164 -8.00 12.16 -8.95
C SER A 164 -7.78 13.52 -9.63
N PRO A 165 -6.75 14.30 -9.22
CA PRO A 165 -6.42 15.58 -9.87
C PRO A 165 -5.89 15.37 -11.31
N VAL A 166 -5.43 14.16 -11.61
CA VAL A 166 -4.94 13.78 -12.94
C VAL A 166 -6.08 13.11 -13.70
N ARG A 167 -6.77 13.89 -14.54
CA ARG A 167 -7.69 13.32 -15.53
C ARG A 167 -6.86 12.57 -16.57
N SER A 168 -7.01 11.25 -16.62
CA SER A 168 -6.34 10.45 -17.63
C SER A 168 -6.78 10.85 -19.05
N ASN A 169 -5.81 11.12 -19.92
CA ASN A 169 -6.05 11.36 -21.36
C ASN A 169 -6.47 10.08 -22.13
N ARG A 170 -6.60 8.91 -21.47
CA ARG A 170 -6.99 7.65 -22.13
C ARG A 170 -8.49 7.47 -22.31
N PHE A 171 -9.31 8.31 -21.69
CA PHE A 171 -10.76 8.30 -21.86
C PHE A 171 -11.21 9.66 -22.41
N ALA A 172 -10.91 9.88 -23.69
CA ALA A 172 -11.56 10.87 -24.54
C ALA A 172 -12.50 10.14 -25.52
#